data_AF-A0A4W5NBT2-F1
#
_entry.id   AF-A0A4W5NBT2-F1
#
_cell.length_a   1.000
_cell.length_b   1.000
_cell.length_c   1.000
_cell.angle_alpha   90.00
_cell.angle_beta   90.00
_cell.angle_gamma   90.00
#
_symmetry.space_group_name_H-M   'P 1'
#
loop_
_entity.id
_entity.type
_entity.pdbx_description
1 polymer ?
#
loop_
_entity_poly.entity_id
_entity_poly.type
_entity_poly.pdbx_seq_one_letter_code
_entity_poly.pdbx_strand_id
1 'polypeptide(L)'
;MEERFGTSDEMVQRTQIRVARLEQLEKELQEAQESRGTQEKSLCEISTCEKQPIPETEHALSASALDAQGDGSKVEMVFWLLSMLANRDREEMSRTLLAMSSSQDSCIAMRKSGCVPLLVQILHDGPGGAGESARSVACSREAQSRASAALHNIVYSQPDEGQARREMRVLHVLEQIRSHCDSGWDWIESHVCTPSPGGTTTTDIPEPVEPQICQAMCAVMKLSFEEEYRRAMNELG
;
A
#
# COMPACT_ATOMS: atom_id res chain seq x y z
N MET A 1 19.08 27.92 -35.63
CA MET A 1 18.59 26.77 -34.82
C MET A 1 19.14 26.86 -33.40
N GLU A 2 19.27 28.08 -32.86
CA GLU A 2 20.04 28.34 -31.62
C GLU A 2 19.23 29.03 -30.51
N GLU A 3 17.93 29.28 -30.71
CA GLU A 3 17.12 29.99 -29.69
C GLU A 3 16.42 29.05 -28.69
N ARG A 4 16.69 27.74 -28.72
CA ARG A 4 16.07 26.76 -27.79
C ARG A 4 17.03 26.12 -26.80
N PHE A 5 18.32 26.26 -27.01
CA PHE A 5 19.34 25.76 -26.10
C PHE A 5 20.18 26.98 -25.74
N GLY A 6 19.95 27.52 -24.54
CA GLY A 6 20.68 28.66 -24.01
C GLY A 6 22.19 28.52 -24.22
N THR A 7 22.90 29.66 -24.15
CA THR A 7 24.35 29.70 -24.45
C THR A 7 25.12 28.63 -23.67
N SER A 8 26.25 28.15 -24.22
CA SER A 8 27.05 27.10 -23.58
C SER A 8 27.36 27.41 -22.11
N ASP A 9 27.55 28.67 -21.77
CA ASP A 9 27.78 29.13 -20.41
C ASP A 9 26.57 28.95 -19.49
N GLU A 10 25.34 29.16 -19.98
CA GLU A 10 24.11 28.91 -19.22
C GLU A 10 23.90 27.42 -18.94
N MET A 11 24.27 26.55 -19.89
CA MET A 11 24.20 25.10 -19.70
C MET A 11 25.23 24.63 -18.65
N VAL A 12 26.45 25.20 -18.69
CA VAL A 12 27.48 24.94 -17.69
C VAL A 12 27.03 25.42 -16.30
N GLN A 13 26.47 26.63 -16.21
CA GLN A 13 25.98 27.19 -14.95
C GLN A 13 24.84 26.36 -14.35
N ARG A 14 23.87 25.91 -15.17
CA ARG A 14 22.81 25.00 -14.72
C ARG A 14 23.37 23.66 -14.23
N THR A 15 24.41 23.15 -14.90
CA THR A 15 25.08 21.91 -14.49
C THR A 15 25.80 22.09 -13.16
N GLN A 16 26.53 23.19 -12.99
CA GLN A 16 27.21 23.51 -11.73
C GLN A 16 26.25 23.67 -10.56
N ILE A 17 25.09 24.31 -10.76
CA ILE A 17 24.05 24.43 -9.73
C ILE A 17 23.52 23.04 -9.33
N ARG A 18 23.31 22.15 -10.30
CA ARG A 18 22.85 20.78 -10.03
C ARG A 18 23.91 19.98 -9.26
N VAL A 19 25.18 20.10 -9.62
CA VAL A 19 26.30 19.44 -8.92
C VAL A 19 26.43 19.95 -7.49
N ALA A 20 26.43 21.27 -7.28
CA ALA A 20 26.50 21.86 -5.94
C ALA A 20 25.30 21.43 -5.06
N ARG A 21 24.11 21.28 -5.66
CA ARG A 21 22.93 20.79 -4.93
C ARG A 21 23.05 19.32 -4.54
N LEU A 22 23.68 18.47 -5.38
CA LEU A 22 23.93 17.07 -5.07
C LEU A 22 24.96 16.92 -3.95
N GLU A 23 26.05 17.69 -3.98
CA GLU A 23 27.07 17.69 -2.92
C GLU A 23 26.49 18.13 -1.57
N GLN A 24 25.60 19.14 -1.57
CA GLN A 24 24.88 19.57 -0.37
C GLN A 24 24.00 18.45 0.21
N LEU A 25 23.28 17.71 -0.64
CA LEU A 25 22.43 16.60 -0.22
C LEU A 25 23.23 15.41 0.31
N GLU A 26 24.40 15.13 -0.28
CA GLU A 26 25.31 14.08 0.21
C GLU A 26 25.80 14.40 1.63
N LYS A 27 26.15 15.67 1.89
CA LYS A 27 26.54 16.13 3.22
C LYS A 27 25.41 16.03 4.25
N GLU A 28 24.20 16.46 3.87
CA GLU A 28 23.01 16.33 4.74
C GLU A 28 22.69 14.86 5.06
N LEU A 29 22.90 13.94 4.11
CA LEU A 29 22.69 12.51 4.30
C LEU A 29 23.72 11.90 5.25
N GLN A 30 24.98 12.35 5.17
CA GLN A 30 26.05 11.91 6.07
C GLN A 30 25.82 12.43 7.50
N GLU A 31 25.42 13.69 7.68
CA GLU A 31 25.03 14.24 9.00
C GLU A 31 23.80 13.51 9.60
N ALA A 32 22.82 13.14 8.76
CA ALA A 32 21.67 12.35 9.18
C ALA A 32 22.04 10.91 9.59
N GLN A 33 23.07 10.31 8.98
CA GLN A 33 23.58 9.00 9.37
C GLN A 33 24.39 9.07 10.68
N GLU A 34 25.20 10.10 10.89
CA GLU A 34 25.97 10.30 12.12
C GLU A 34 25.07 10.57 13.35
N SER A 35 23.98 11.32 13.15
CA SER A 35 22.97 11.54 14.20
C SER A 35 22.20 10.28 14.58
N ARG A 36 21.96 9.35 13.63
CA ARG A 36 21.39 8.02 13.93
C ARG A 36 22.33 7.11 14.70
N GLY A 37 23.63 7.14 14.41
CA GLY A 37 24.64 6.30 15.10
C GLY A 37 24.84 6.65 16.58
N THR A 38 24.51 7.88 17.00
CA THR A 38 24.64 8.31 18.40
C THR A 38 23.45 7.88 19.27
N GLN A 39 22.25 7.74 18.67
CA GLN A 39 21.04 7.34 19.39
C GLN A 39 20.99 5.83 19.69
N GLU A 40 21.70 5.01 18.92
CA GLU A 40 21.79 3.55 19.14
C GLU A 40 22.77 3.16 20.25
N LYS A 41 23.73 4.04 20.61
CA LYS A 41 24.75 3.72 21.62
C LYS A 41 24.33 3.99 23.07
N SER A 42 23.29 4.81 23.29
CA SER A 42 22.77 5.11 24.64
C SER A 42 21.70 4.14 25.13
N LEU A 43 21.23 3.20 24.31
CA LEU A 43 20.15 2.28 24.66
C LEU A 43 20.62 0.87 25.07
N CYS A 44 21.92 0.59 25.02
CA CYS A 44 22.50 -0.73 25.34
C CYS A 44 23.23 -0.81 26.70
N GLU A 45 23.29 0.27 27.49
CA GLU A 45 24.08 0.33 28.75
C GLU A 45 23.26 0.28 30.05
N ILE A 46 22.01 -0.20 30.01
CA ILE A 46 21.21 -0.46 31.23
C ILE A 46 20.74 -1.91 31.26
N SER A 47 21.67 -2.86 31.30
CA SER A 47 21.34 -4.23 31.73
C SER A 47 22.57 -4.99 32.20
N THR A 48 23.05 -4.68 33.41
CA THR A 48 23.96 -5.58 34.14
C THR A 48 23.72 -5.52 35.65
N CYS A 49 23.21 -6.64 36.17
CA CYS A 49 23.33 -7.19 37.52
C CYS A 49 22.88 -6.37 38.74
N GLU A 50 21.82 -6.83 39.42
CA GLU A 50 21.88 -7.21 40.85
C GLU A 50 20.71 -8.13 41.27
N LYS A 51 20.95 -8.94 42.29
CA LYS A 51 20.23 -10.18 42.63
C LYS A 51 19.38 -10.00 43.91
N GLN A 52 18.06 -10.19 43.78
CA GLN A 52 17.01 -10.54 44.78
C GLN A 52 16.61 -9.50 45.88
N PRO A 53 15.39 -9.56 46.49
CA PRO A 53 14.25 -10.49 46.33
C PRO A 53 12.84 -9.85 46.03
N ILE A 54 11.94 -10.65 45.43
CA ILE A 54 10.44 -10.74 45.52
C ILE A 54 9.71 -9.63 46.33
N PRO A 55 8.57 -8.99 45.90
CA PRO A 55 7.44 -9.56 45.13
C PRO A 55 6.88 -8.74 43.94
N GLU A 56 6.22 -9.50 43.05
CA GLU A 56 5.00 -9.16 42.29
C GLU A 56 5.01 -7.92 41.39
N THR A 57 5.09 -8.14 40.08
CA THR A 57 4.05 -7.82 39.08
C THR A 57 4.67 -7.95 37.68
N GLU A 58 4.09 -8.82 36.87
CA GLU A 58 4.68 -9.42 35.68
C GLU A 58 4.23 -8.65 34.42
N HIS A 59 5.16 -8.24 33.56
CA HIS A 59 4.95 -8.15 32.11
C HIS A 59 6.30 -7.92 31.41
N ALA A 60 6.99 -9.02 31.09
CA ALA A 60 8.11 -9.01 30.15
C ALA A 60 8.10 -10.33 29.37
N LEU A 61 7.81 -10.23 28.07
CA LEU A 61 7.85 -11.31 27.10
C LEU A 61 9.28 -11.87 27.04
N SER A 62 9.45 -13.12 27.43
CA SER A 62 10.68 -13.88 27.21
C SER A 62 10.39 -14.99 26.20
N ALA A 63 11.05 -14.92 25.05
CA ALA A 63 11.10 -15.99 24.09
C ALA A 63 11.90 -17.16 24.68
N SER A 64 11.29 -18.32 24.82
CA SER A 64 11.98 -19.58 25.11
C SER A 64 11.20 -20.76 24.52
N ALA A 65 11.95 -21.51 23.71
CA ALA A 65 11.76 -22.83 23.14
C ALA A 65 10.75 -23.80 23.80
N LEU A 66 9.98 -24.44 22.90
CA LEU A 66 9.54 -25.84 22.85
C LEU A 66 8.40 -26.32 23.77
N ASP A 67 7.32 -26.67 23.07
CA ASP A 67 6.31 -27.70 23.30
C ASP A 67 5.29 -27.59 24.46
N ALA A 68 4.03 -27.79 24.05
CA ALA A 68 2.80 -27.98 24.80
C ALA A 68 2.03 -26.73 25.27
N GLN A 69 1.18 -26.15 24.42
CA GLN A 69 -0.16 -25.65 24.80
C GLN A 69 -1.00 -25.30 23.54
N GLY A 70 -1.73 -26.27 23.00
CA GLY A 70 -2.53 -26.14 21.77
C GLY A 70 -3.84 -25.34 21.86
N ASP A 71 -4.01 -24.42 22.82
CA ASP A 71 -5.28 -23.70 23.03
C ASP A 71 -5.14 -22.19 23.25
N GLY A 72 -3.99 -21.70 23.74
CA GLY A 72 -3.74 -20.26 23.91
C GLY A 72 -3.55 -19.49 22.60
N SER A 73 -2.90 -20.11 21.62
CA SER A 73 -2.63 -19.50 20.31
C SER A 73 -3.90 -19.14 19.52
N LYS A 74 -4.97 -19.94 19.66
CA LYS A 74 -6.25 -19.67 18.99
C LYS A 74 -6.97 -18.51 19.64
N VAL A 75 -6.96 -18.41 20.97
CA VAL A 75 -7.59 -17.31 21.71
C VAL A 75 -6.84 -16.00 21.46
N GLU A 76 -5.50 -16.03 21.42
CA GLU A 76 -4.69 -14.86 21.07
C GLU A 76 -4.90 -14.41 19.61
N MET A 77 -4.98 -15.35 18.66
CA MET A 77 -5.29 -15.03 17.26
C MET A 77 -6.69 -14.42 17.13
N VAL A 78 -7.68 -14.96 17.85
CA VAL A 78 -9.04 -14.41 17.88
C VAL A 78 -9.06 -13.02 18.53
N PHE A 79 -8.38 -12.83 19.65
CA PHE A 79 -8.29 -11.55 20.33
C PHE A 79 -7.55 -10.50 19.49
N TRP A 80 -6.51 -10.91 18.76
CA TRP A 80 -5.79 -10.07 17.82
C TRP A 80 -6.68 -9.70 16.61
N LEU A 81 -7.41 -10.66 16.03
CA LEU A 81 -8.39 -10.39 14.97
C LEU A 81 -9.50 -9.44 15.45
N LEU A 82 -10.03 -9.64 16.66
CA LEU A 82 -11.06 -8.78 17.25
C LEU A 82 -10.54 -7.39 17.55
N SER A 83 -9.32 -7.27 18.07
CA SER A 83 -8.68 -5.97 18.36
C SER A 83 -8.34 -5.22 17.08
N MET A 84 -7.90 -5.92 16.04
CA MET A 84 -7.63 -5.36 14.72
C MET A 84 -8.92 -4.88 14.02
N LEU A 85 -10.02 -5.64 14.13
CA LEU A 85 -11.35 -5.21 13.67
C LEU A 85 -11.92 -4.04 14.49
N ALA A 86 -11.61 -3.99 15.80
CA ALA A 86 -12.08 -2.93 16.70
C ALA A 86 -11.35 -1.60 16.50
N ASN A 87 -10.03 -1.62 16.25
CA ASN A 87 -9.23 -0.40 16.07
C ASN A 87 -9.26 0.18 14.65
N ARG A 88 -9.81 -0.55 13.65
CA ARG A 88 -9.92 -0.12 12.24
C ARG A 88 -8.63 0.45 11.64
N ASP A 89 -7.46 0.04 12.12
CA ASP A 89 -6.20 0.48 11.53
C ASP A 89 -5.99 -0.28 10.21
N ARG A 90 -6.37 0.37 9.12
CA ARG A 90 -6.32 -0.17 7.76
C ARG A 90 -4.89 -0.47 7.32
N GLU A 91 -3.93 0.26 7.85
CA GLU A 91 -2.52 0.10 7.54
C GLU A 91 -1.96 -1.17 8.18
N GLU A 92 -2.30 -1.44 9.43
CA GLU A 92 -1.93 -2.69 10.11
C GLU A 92 -2.67 -3.90 9.51
N MET A 93 -3.97 -3.74 9.21
CA MET A 93 -4.78 -4.77 8.55
C MET A 93 -4.18 -5.18 7.19
N SER A 94 -3.94 -4.21 6.31
CA SER A 94 -3.42 -4.48 4.96
C SER A 94 -2.01 -5.09 4.99
N ARG A 95 -1.13 -4.64 5.90
CA ARG A 95 0.20 -5.23 6.12
C ARG A 95 0.11 -6.68 6.55
N THR A 96 -0.74 -7.00 7.53
CA THR A 96 -0.84 -8.37 8.01
C THR A 96 -1.49 -9.31 7.00
N LEU A 97 -2.56 -8.87 6.32
CA LEU A 97 -3.18 -9.66 5.26
C LEU A 97 -2.20 -9.97 4.12
N LEU A 98 -1.36 -9.00 3.73
CA LEU A 98 -0.32 -9.25 2.74
C LEU A 98 0.71 -10.28 3.23
N ALA A 99 1.19 -10.14 4.48
CA ALA A 99 2.14 -11.09 5.05
C ALA A 99 1.56 -12.52 5.12
N MET A 100 0.29 -12.66 5.51
CA MET A 100 -0.41 -13.94 5.52
C MET A 100 -0.59 -14.53 4.11
N SER A 101 -0.76 -13.68 3.09
CA SER A 101 -0.93 -14.13 1.69
C SER A 101 0.35 -14.63 1.03
N SER A 102 1.46 -14.75 1.76
CA SER A 102 2.77 -15.16 1.22
C SER A 102 2.86 -16.64 0.84
N SER A 103 1.97 -17.49 1.35
CA SER A 103 1.92 -18.92 1.02
C SER A 103 0.56 -19.34 0.45
N GLN A 104 0.58 -20.37 -0.41
CA GLN A 104 -0.62 -20.86 -1.09
C GLN A 104 -1.66 -21.43 -0.11
N ASP A 105 -1.23 -22.22 0.87
CA ASP A 105 -2.14 -22.78 1.88
C ASP A 105 -2.80 -21.69 2.72
N SER A 106 -2.05 -20.65 3.09
CA SER A 106 -2.58 -19.49 3.80
C SER A 106 -3.57 -18.72 2.93
N CYS A 107 -3.29 -18.53 1.64
CA CYS A 107 -4.23 -17.89 0.71
C CYS A 107 -5.57 -18.63 0.62
N ILE A 108 -5.54 -19.97 0.56
CA ILE A 108 -6.74 -20.81 0.55
C ILE A 108 -7.50 -20.66 1.87
N ALA A 109 -6.80 -20.66 3.01
CA ALA A 109 -7.41 -20.45 4.32
C ALA A 109 -8.04 -19.06 4.41
N MET A 110 -7.32 -18.01 4.04
CA MET A 110 -7.79 -16.62 4.01
C MET A 110 -9.06 -16.45 3.19
N ARG A 111 -9.14 -17.08 2.02
CA ARG A 111 -10.36 -17.08 1.19
C ARG A 111 -11.54 -17.68 1.94
N LYS A 112 -11.36 -18.86 2.56
CA LYS A 112 -12.40 -19.55 3.35
C LYS A 112 -12.81 -18.77 4.59
N SER A 113 -11.89 -18.03 5.18
CA SER A 113 -12.11 -17.19 6.36
C SER A 113 -12.80 -15.86 6.06
N GLY A 114 -13.07 -15.54 4.78
CA GLY A 114 -13.74 -14.30 4.39
C GLY A 114 -12.82 -13.08 4.34
N CYS A 115 -11.51 -13.25 4.10
CA CYS A 115 -10.59 -12.13 3.94
C CYS A 115 -10.81 -11.36 2.63
N VAL A 116 -11.41 -11.98 1.59
CA VAL A 116 -11.63 -11.33 0.28
C VAL A 116 -12.54 -10.09 0.39
N PRO A 117 -13.75 -10.17 0.98
CA PRO A 117 -14.58 -8.98 1.22
C PRO A 117 -13.87 -7.88 2.01
N LEU A 118 -13.03 -8.24 2.99
CA LEU A 118 -12.25 -7.27 3.77
C LEU A 118 -11.19 -6.56 2.92
N LEU A 119 -10.48 -7.28 2.05
CA LEU A 119 -9.52 -6.70 1.10
C LEU A 119 -10.22 -5.77 0.10
N VAL A 120 -11.37 -6.19 -0.42
CA VAL A 120 -12.19 -5.38 -1.32
C VAL A 120 -12.69 -4.11 -0.61
N GLN A 121 -13.06 -4.20 0.65
CA GLN A 121 -13.41 -3.03 1.45
C GLN A 121 -12.24 -2.05 1.60
N ILE A 122 -11.01 -2.55 1.84
CA ILE A 122 -9.80 -1.69 1.92
C ILE A 122 -9.53 -1.00 0.58
N LEU A 123 -9.78 -1.69 -0.54
CA LEU A 123 -9.60 -1.16 -1.89
C LEU A 123 -10.60 -0.06 -2.24
N HIS A 124 -11.85 -0.19 -1.80
CA HIS A 124 -12.94 0.75 -2.11
C HIS A 124 -13.16 1.84 -1.05
N ASP A 125 -12.57 1.73 0.14
CA ASP A 125 -12.51 2.87 1.06
C ASP A 125 -11.64 3.96 0.42
N GLY A 126 -12.30 4.91 -0.24
CA GLY A 126 -11.67 6.13 -0.73
C GLY A 126 -11.23 7.03 0.42
N PRO A 127 -10.39 8.05 0.15
CA PRO A 127 -10.09 9.11 1.12
C PRO A 127 -11.41 9.82 1.45
N GLY A 128 -12.02 9.41 2.55
CA GLY A 128 -13.45 9.53 2.84
C GLY A 128 -13.72 10.58 3.89
N GLY A 129 -13.17 11.77 3.72
CA GLY A 129 -13.43 12.90 4.59
C GLY A 129 -12.84 14.19 4.04
N ALA A 130 -13.69 15.19 3.84
CA ALA A 130 -13.25 16.57 3.62
C ALA A 130 -12.45 17.02 4.85
N GLY A 131 -11.12 16.89 4.78
CA GLY A 131 -10.20 17.14 5.91
C GLY A 131 -9.04 16.15 6.05
N GLU A 132 -8.97 15.11 5.23
CA GLU A 132 -7.82 14.19 5.25
C GLU A 132 -6.53 14.89 4.77
N SER A 133 -5.49 14.84 5.61
CA SER A 133 -4.16 15.35 5.26
C SER A 133 -3.56 14.54 4.11
N ALA A 134 -2.69 15.14 3.29
CA ALA A 134 -1.94 14.43 2.24
C ALA A 134 -1.25 13.15 2.75
N ARG A 135 -0.83 13.14 4.02
CA ARG A 135 -0.25 11.95 4.68
C ARG A 135 -1.28 10.83 4.93
N SER A 136 -2.54 11.17 5.18
CA SER A 136 -3.66 10.20 5.32
C SER A 136 -4.00 9.57 3.97
N VAL A 137 -3.98 10.36 2.89
CA VAL A 137 -4.21 9.89 1.53
C VAL A 137 -3.08 8.96 1.06
N ALA A 138 -1.81 9.32 1.32
CA ALA A 138 -0.67 8.46 1.02
C ALA A 138 -0.72 7.13 1.79
N CYS A 139 -1.02 7.17 3.11
CA CYS A 139 -1.22 5.97 3.92
C CYS A 139 -2.38 5.11 3.40
N SER A 140 -3.46 5.75 2.93
CA SER A 140 -4.59 5.08 2.29
C SER A 140 -4.14 4.31 1.03
N ARG A 141 -3.36 4.93 0.15
CA ARG A 141 -2.82 4.30 -1.07
C ARG A 141 -1.89 3.12 -0.80
N GLU A 142 -1.03 3.23 0.20
CA GLU A 142 -0.15 2.13 0.59
C GLU A 142 -0.96 0.92 1.08
N ALA A 143 -1.99 1.15 1.91
CA ALA A 143 -2.90 0.09 2.33
C ALA A 143 -3.65 -0.55 1.14
N GLN A 144 -4.09 0.25 0.17
CA GLN A 144 -4.74 -0.25 -1.06
C GLN A 144 -3.80 -1.09 -1.90
N SER A 145 -2.54 -0.65 -2.09
CA SER A 145 -1.52 -1.41 -2.83
C SER A 145 -1.26 -2.78 -2.18
N ARG A 146 -1.12 -2.81 -0.85
CA ARG A 146 -0.96 -4.08 -0.11
C ARG A 146 -2.19 -4.97 -0.22
N ALA A 147 -3.38 -4.39 -0.15
CA ALA A 147 -4.62 -5.14 -0.31
C ALA A 147 -4.77 -5.73 -1.71
N SER A 148 -4.39 -4.98 -2.76
CA SER A 148 -4.40 -5.46 -4.15
C SER A 148 -3.44 -6.63 -4.33
N ALA A 149 -2.22 -6.54 -3.80
CA ALA A 149 -1.24 -7.62 -3.86
C ALA A 149 -1.71 -8.88 -3.11
N ALA A 150 -2.31 -8.72 -1.92
CA ALA A 150 -2.89 -9.84 -1.17
C ALA A 150 -4.06 -10.50 -1.93
N LEU A 151 -4.92 -9.69 -2.55
CA LEU A 151 -6.03 -10.19 -3.38
C LEU A 151 -5.52 -10.96 -4.59
N HIS A 152 -4.49 -10.46 -5.26
CA HIS A 152 -3.82 -11.14 -6.36
C HIS A 152 -3.28 -12.52 -5.92
N ASN A 153 -2.57 -12.59 -4.79
CA ASN A 153 -2.06 -13.86 -4.26
C ASN A 153 -3.20 -14.86 -3.99
N ILE A 154 -4.32 -14.41 -3.43
CA ILE A 154 -5.50 -15.25 -3.15
C ILE A 154 -6.19 -15.74 -4.42
N VAL A 155 -6.28 -14.91 -5.46
CA VAL A 155 -6.85 -15.29 -6.76
C VAL A 155 -5.95 -16.29 -7.48
N TYR A 156 -4.64 -16.08 -7.47
CA TYR A 156 -3.69 -16.97 -8.14
C TYR A 156 -3.47 -18.30 -7.41
N SER A 157 -3.73 -18.33 -6.10
CA SER A 157 -3.69 -19.56 -5.30
C SER A 157 -4.94 -20.43 -5.40
N GLN A 158 -5.93 -20.03 -6.22
CA GLN A 158 -7.20 -20.75 -6.39
C GLN A 158 -6.96 -22.18 -6.94
N PRO A 159 -7.30 -23.24 -6.18
CA PRO A 159 -7.11 -24.63 -6.64
C PRO A 159 -8.04 -25.05 -7.78
N ASP A 160 -9.25 -24.50 -7.89
CA ASP A 160 -10.11 -24.78 -9.04
C ASP A 160 -9.63 -23.97 -10.25
N GLU A 161 -8.95 -24.64 -11.20
CA GLU A 161 -8.43 -23.97 -12.40
C GLU A 161 -9.50 -23.26 -13.22
N GLY A 162 -10.74 -23.79 -13.22
CA GLY A 162 -11.86 -23.19 -13.94
C GLY A 162 -12.26 -21.84 -13.34
N GLN A 163 -12.37 -21.77 -12.02
CA GLN A 163 -12.59 -20.54 -11.27
C GLN A 163 -11.38 -19.61 -11.32
N ALA A 164 -10.16 -20.13 -11.18
CA ALA A 164 -8.92 -19.36 -11.24
C ALA A 164 -8.81 -18.57 -12.55
N ARG A 165 -9.02 -19.23 -13.70
CA ARG A 165 -8.97 -18.54 -15.01
C ARG A 165 -9.98 -17.40 -15.14
N ARG A 166 -11.20 -17.60 -14.61
CA ARG A 166 -12.26 -16.58 -14.65
C ARG A 166 -11.91 -15.41 -13.74
N GLU A 167 -11.54 -15.69 -12.50
CA GLU A 167 -11.17 -14.68 -11.51
C GLU A 167 -9.92 -13.90 -11.91
N MET A 168 -8.88 -14.56 -12.44
CA MET A 168 -7.68 -13.89 -12.94
C MET A 168 -8.02 -12.89 -14.05
N ARG A 169 -8.90 -13.29 -14.98
CA ARG A 169 -9.32 -12.41 -16.07
C ARG A 169 -10.12 -11.21 -15.56
N VAL A 170 -11.02 -11.43 -14.60
CA VAL A 170 -11.78 -10.35 -13.97
C VAL A 170 -10.86 -9.41 -13.19
N LEU A 171 -10.01 -9.98 -12.32
CA LEU A 171 -9.06 -9.24 -11.50
C LEU A 171 -8.18 -8.34 -12.36
N HIS A 172 -7.62 -8.88 -13.45
CA HIS A 172 -6.78 -8.12 -14.36
C HIS A 172 -7.51 -6.89 -14.92
N VAL A 173 -8.75 -7.05 -15.38
CA VAL A 173 -9.52 -5.93 -15.94
C VAL A 173 -9.87 -4.90 -14.85
N LEU A 174 -10.20 -5.35 -13.63
CA LEU A 174 -10.45 -4.46 -12.50
C LEU A 174 -9.19 -3.69 -12.08
N GLU A 175 -8.02 -4.33 -12.09
CA GLU A 175 -6.72 -3.67 -11.83
C GLU A 175 -6.42 -2.59 -12.86
N GLN A 176 -6.74 -2.82 -14.14
CA GLN A 176 -6.61 -1.78 -15.18
C GLN A 176 -7.50 -0.57 -14.89
N ILE A 177 -8.74 -0.81 -14.45
CA ILE A 177 -9.69 0.26 -14.10
C ILE A 177 -9.20 1.02 -12.88
N ARG A 178 -8.78 0.32 -11.81
CA ARG A 178 -8.26 0.94 -10.58
C ARG A 178 -7.02 1.79 -10.86
N SER A 179 -6.06 1.26 -11.61
CA SER A 179 -4.84 1.99 -12.00
C SER A 179 -5.14 3.26 -12.81
N HIS A 180 -6.14 3.22 -13.69
CA HIS A 180 -6.60 4.41 -14.41
C HIS A 180 -7.22 5.44 -13.46
N CYS A 181 -8.08 5.01 -12.54
CA CYS A 181 -8.64 5.88 -11.51
C CYS A 181 -7.56 6.52 -10.63
N ASP A 182 -6.55 5.75 -10.21
CA ASP A 182 -5.43 6.24 -9.42
C ASP A 182 -4.65 7.33 -10.18
N SER A 183 -4.35 7.09 -11.45
CA SER A 183 -3.68 8.06 -12.31
C SER A 183 -4.50 9.33 -12.50
N GLY A 184 -5.84 9.19 -12.63
CA GLY A 184 -6.77 10.31 -12.69
C GLY A 184 -6.79 11.14 -11.40
N TRP A 185 -6.73 10.49 -10.23
CA TRP A 185 -6.61 11.19 -8.94
C TRP A 185 -5.30 11.95 -8.82
N ASP A 186 -4.18 11.36 -9.23
CA ASP A 186 -2.86 12.04 -9.24
C ASP A 186 -2.85 13.25 -10.17
N TRP A 187 -3.50 13.13 -11.33
CA TRP A 187 -3.69 14.24 -12.26
C TRP A 187 -4.53 15.36 -11.63
N ILE A 188 -5.68 15.03 -11.02
CA ILE A 188 -6.53 16.00 -10.34
C ILE A 188 -5.77 16.69 -9.19
N GLU A 189 -5.06 15.94 -8.35
CA GLU A 189 -4.32 16.51 -7.22
C GLU A 189 -3.19 17.44 -7.70
N SER A 190 -2.44 17.05 -8.73
CA SER A 190 -1.38 17.88 -9.30
C SER A 190 -1.91 19.16 -9.99
N HIS A 191 -3.07 19.10 -10.64
CA HIS A 191 -3.62 20.22 -11.43
C HIS A 191 -4.62 21.12 -10.68
N VAL A 192 -5.33 20.59 -9.67
CA VAL A 192 -6.34 21.36 -8.88
C VAL A 192 -5.74 21.95 -7.60
N CYS A 193 -4.74 21.29 -6.98
CA CYS A 193 -4.13 21.78 -5.73
C CYS A 193 -2.95 22.74 -5.95
N THR A 194 -2.50 22.96 -7.18
CA THR A 194 -1.52 24.00 -7.52
C THR A 194 -2.18 25.14 -8.31
N PRO A 195 -2.71 26.19 -7.63
CA PRO A 195 -3.11 27.38 -8.36
C PRO A 195 -1.85 28.03 -8.91
N SER A 196 -1.63 27.92 -10.21
CA SER A 196 -0.61 28.69 -10.90
C SER A 196 -0.80 30.18 -10.55
N PRO A 197 0.23 30.92 -10.13
CA PRO A 197 0.14 32.31 -9.67
C PRO A 197 -0.04 33.32 -10.82
N GLY A 198 -0.83 32.96 -11.83
CA GLY A 198 -1.14 33.77 -12.99
C GLY A 198 -2.40 33.23 -13.64
N GLY A 199 -3.52 33.92 -13.43
CA GLY A 199 -4.83 33.56 -13.94
C GLY A 199 -4.86 33.50 -15.46
N THR A 200 -4.57 32.34 -16.01
CA THR A 200 -5.09 31.88 -17.28
C THR A 200 -5.72 30.55 -17.00
N THR A 201 -7.05 30.53 -16.94
CA THR A 201 -7.84 29.32 -17.01
C THR A 201 -7.58 28.68 -18.37
N THR A 202 -6.50 27.90 -18.49
CA THR A 202 -6.43 26.92 -19.56
C THR A 202 -7.51 25.91 -19.21
N THR A 203 -8.63 26.02 -19.91
CA THR A 203 -9.54 24.90 -20.13
C THR A 203 -8.72 23.81 -20.84
N ASP A 204 -7.85 23.12 -20.10
CA ASP A 204 -7.18 21.94 -20.59
C ASP A 204 -8.26 20.87 -20.66
N ILE A 205 -8.76 20.72 -21.88
CA ILE A 205 -9.64 19.66 -22.35
C ILE A 205 -9.17 18.35 -21.69
N PRO A 206 -10.06 17.54 -21.09
CA PRO A 206 -9.67 16.25 -20.52
C PRO A 206 -8.84 15.51 -21.55
N GLU A 207 -7.65 15.05 -21.15
CA GLU A 207 -6.79 14.21 -21.98
C GLU A 207 -7.67 13.15 -22.67
N PRO A 208 -7.54 12.96 -24.00
CA PRO A 208 -8.41 12.05 -24.73
C PRO A 208 -8.42 10.70 -24.01
N VAL A 209 -9.61 10.22 -23.63
CA VAL A 209 -9.80 8.99 -22.86
C VAL A 209 -8.88 7.91 -23.40
N GLU A 210 -7.95 7.47 -22.56
CA GLU A 210 -6.93 6.49 -22.93
C GLU A 210 -7.64 5.29 -23.57
N PRO A 211 -7.24 4.84 -24.78
CA PRO A 211 -7.88 3.71 -25.43
C PRO A 211 -7.93 2.45 -24.55
N GLN A 212 -6.98 2.33 -23.61
CA GLN A 212 -6.87 1.24 -22.65
C GLN A 212 -8.03 1.17 -21.64
N ILE A 213 -8.48 2.30 -21.08
CA ILE A 213 -9.63 2.27 -20.16
C ILE A 213 -10.92 1.91 -20.91
N CYS A 214 -11.08 2.41 -22.15
CA CYS A 214 -12.20 2.02 -22.99
C CYS A 214 -12.24 0.51 -23.25
N GLN A 215 -11.08 -0.10 -23.51
CA GLN A 215 -10.95 -1.54 -23.70
C GLN A 215 -11.29 -2.33 -22.42
N ALA A 216 -10.81 -1.89 -21.26
CA ALA A 216 -11.12 -2.51 -19.98
C ALA A 216 -12.63 -2.45 -19.68
N MET A 217 -13.27 -1.29 -19.86
CA MET A 217 -14.72 -1.14 -19.68
C MET A 217 -15.52 -2.02 -20.65
N CYS A 218 -15.11 -2.08 -21.93
CA CYS A 218 -15.70 -2.99 -22.90
C CYS A 218 -15.54 -4.46 -22.49
N ALA A 219 -14.40 -4.83 -21.91
CA ALA A 219 -14.15 -6.18 -21.44
C ALA A 219 -15.06 -6.53 -20.26
N VAL A 220 -15.18 -5.67 -19.24
CA VAL A 220 -16.14 -5.86 -18.12
C VAL A 220 -17.55 -6.06 -18.65
N MET A 221 -18.00 -5.18 -19.54
CA MET A 221 -19.34 -5.28 -20.14
C MET A 221 -19.55 -6.61 -20.86
N LYS A 222 -18.57 -7.05 -21.67
CA LYS A 222 -18.65 -8.35 -22.37
C LYS A 222 -18.63 -9.55 -21.42
N LEU A 223 -17.81 -9.52 -20.37
CA LEU A 223 -17.74 -10.60 -19.38
C LEU A 223 -19.03 -10.68 -18.56
N SER A 224 -19.70 -9.54 -18.33
CA SER A 224 -20.93 -9.47 -17.53
C SER A 224 -22.14 -10.21 -18.13
N PHE A 225 -22.07 -10.66 -19.39
CA PHE A 225 -23.12 -11.50 -19.98
C PHE A 225 -23.16 -12.91 -19.38
N GLU A 226 -22.02 -13.43 -18.93
CA GLU A 226 -21.88 -14.75 -18.32
C GLU A 226 -22.01 -14.65 -16.79
N GLU A 227 -22.83 -15.52 -16.20
CA GLU A 227 -23.14 -15.48 -14.76
C GLU A 227 -21.92 -15.82 -13.90
N GLU A 228 -21.08 -16.73 -14.37
CA GLU A 228 -19.85 -17.15 -13.70
C GLU A 228 -18.85 -16.00 -13.56
N TYR A 229 -18.79 -15.12 -14.56
CA TYR A 229 -17.96 -13.92 -14.52
C TYR A 229 -18.61 -12.83 -13.67
N ARG A 230 -19.95 -12.68 -13.68
CA ARG A 230 -20.66 -11.77 -12.76
C ARG A 230 -20.39 -12.12 -11.30
N ARG A 231 -20.39 -13.40 -10.94
CA ARG A 231 -20.02 -13.85 -9.59
C ARG A 231 -18.59 -13.46 -9.23
N ALA A 232 -17.64 -13.70 -10.12
CA ALA A 232 -16.24 -13.30 -9.91
C ALA A 232 -16.09 -11.77 -9.78
N MET A 233 -16.81 -10.97 -10.56
CA MET A 233 -16.83 -9.51 -10.40
C MET A 233 -17.38 -9.10 -9.03
N ASN A 234 -18.50 -9.67 -8.61
CA ASN A 234 -19.08 -9.37 -7.30
C ASN A 234 -18.17 -9.77 -6.12
N GLU A 235 -17.39 -10.84 -6.28
CA GLU A 235 -16.43 -11.27 -5.26
C GLU A 235 -15.18 -10.38 -5.19
N LEU A 236 -14.73 -9.83 -6.32
CA LEU A 236 -13.47 -9.07 -6.41
C LEU A 236 -13.64 -7.54 -6.35
N GLY A 237 -14.88 -7.05 -6.42
CA GLY A 237 -15.23 -5.63 -6.38
C GLY A 237 -14.81 -4.87 -7.63
#